data_AF-A0A1X6NKU5-F1
#
_entry.id   AF-A0A1X6NKU5-F1
#
_cell.length_a   1.000
_cell.length_b   1.000
_cell.length_c   1.000
_cell.angle_alpha   90.00
_cell.angle_beta   90.00
_cell.angle_gamma   90.00
#
_symmetry.space_group_name_H-M   'P 1'
#
loop_
_entity.id
_entity.type
_entity.pdbx_description
1 polymer ?
#
loop_
_entity_poly.entity_id
_entity_poly.type
_entity_poly.pdbx_seq_one_letter_code
_entity_poly.pdbx_strand_id
1 'polypeptide(L)'
;AARQSARNPAATPSSFPAVPANVFNQAALFEKFDLDTLFFIFYYQQGTYQQFLAANELKRQSWRFHKKYLTWFQRHEEPKITTDEFEQGTYVYFDYHLKADSANSSQEYGWCQRVKSEFVFQYEYLE
;
A
#
# COMPACT_ATOMS: atom_id res chain seq x y z
N ALA A 1 -4.59 -12.27 -4.11
CA ALA A 1 -3.49 -12.81 -3.30
C ALA A 1 -2.18 -12.47 -4.00
N ALA A 2 -1.44 -11.46 -3.53
CA ALA A 2 -0.14 -11.15 -4.13
C ALA A 2 0.83 -12.26 -3.75
N ARG A 3 1.52 -12.81 -4.75
CA ARG A 3 2.45 -13.93 -4.59
C ARG A 3 3.59 -13.46 -3.69
N GLN A 4 3.93 -14.23 -2.66
CA GLN A 4 5.27 -14.16 -2.06
C GLN A 4 6.27 -14.21 -3.22
N SER A 5 7.11 -13.18 -3.35
CA SER A 5 8.13 -13.15 -4.39
C SER A 5 8.98 -14.39 -4.24
N ALA A 6 8.96 -15.27 -5.26
CA ALA A 6 9.71 -16.52 -5.22
C ALA A 6 11.18 -16.17 -4.94
N ARG A 7 11.79 -16.83 -3.95
CA ARG A 7 13.23 -16.67 -3.72
C ARG A 7 13.94 -17.14 -4.97
N ASN A 8 14.65 -16.22 -5.64
CA ASN A 8 15.41 -16.48 -6.85
C ASN A 8 16.89 -16.18 -6.58
N PRO A 9 17.64 -17.12 -5.96
CA PRO A 9 19.04 -16.92 -5.68
C PRO A 9 19.82 -16.74 -6.98
N ALA A 10 20.59 -15.67 -7.09
CA ALA A 10 21.45 -15.40 -8.22
C ALA A 10 22.88 -15.11 -7.73
N ALA A 11 23.87 -15.43 -8.56
CA ALA A 11 25.25 -15.04 -8.31
C ALA A 11 25.35 -13.51 -8.39
N THR A 12 25.54 -12.86 -7.25
CA THR A 12 25.75 -11.41 -7.16
C THR A 12 27.24 -11.14 -6.93
N PRO A 13 27.80 -10.04 -7.51
CA PRO A 13 29.19 -9.68 -7.24
C PRO A 13 29.43 -9.43 -5.74
N SER A 14 30.63 -9.71 -5.24
CA SER A 14 30.98 -9.52 -3.81
C SER A 14 30.90 -8.06 -3.32
N SER A 15 30.84 -7.10 -4.24
CA SER A 15 30.61 -5.68 -3.94
C SER A 15 29.16 -5.35 -3.57
N PHE A 16 28.20 -6.24 -3.83
CA PHE A 16 26.80 -6.06 -3.46
C PHE A 16 26.52 -6.66 -2.08
N PRO A 17 25.59 -6.08 -1.30
CA PRO A 17 25.23 -6.62 0.01
C PRO A 17 24.55 -7.98 -0.13
N ALA A 18 25.11 -9.01 0.53
CA ALA A 18 24.55 -10.36 0.55
C ALA A 18 23.45 -10.56 1.61
N VAL A 19 23.37 -9.66 2.60
CA VAL A 19 22.40 -9.72 3.71
C VAL A 19 21.74 -8.35 3.87
N PRO A 20 20.42 -8.28 4.14
CA PRO A 20 19.75 -7.02 4.44
C PRO A 20 20.34 -6.32 5.66
N ALA A 21 20.46 -4.99 5.60
CA ALA A 21 20.93 -4.20 6.73
C ALA A 21 19.91 -4.24 7.90
N ASN A 22 20.39 -4.32 9.14
CA ASN A 22 19.52 -4.42 10.31
C ASN A 22 18.63 -3.18 10.53
N VAL A 23 18.99 -2.04 9.94
CA VAL A 23 18.19 -0.80 9.99
C VAL A 23 16.79 -0.98 9.39
N PHE A 24 16.60 -1.95 8.48
CA PHE A 24 15.28 -2.29 7.92
C PHE A 24 14.33 -2.98 8.91
N ASN A 25 14.77 -3.20 10.15
CA ASN A 25 13.94 -3.67 11.26
C ASN A 25 13.56 -2.54 12.24
N GLN A 26 13.91 -1.28 11.95
CA GLN A 26 13.68 -0.14 12.85
C GLN A 26 12.53 0.73 12.33
N ALA A 27 11.51 0.96 13.17
CA ALA A 27 10.35 1.80 12.82
C ALA A 27 10.73 3.22 12.38
N ALA A 28 11.74 3.82 13.00
CA ALA A 28 12.22 5.17 12.67
C ALA A 28 12.74 5.32 11.23
N LEU A 29 13.09 4.22 10.56
CA LEU A 29 13.44 4.27 9.13
C LEU A 29 12.18 4.42 8.26
N PHE A 30 11.08 3.78 8.65
CA PHE A 30 9.83 3.77 7.87
C PHE A 30 9.17 5.14 7.82
N GLU A 31 9.32 5.95 8.87
CA GLU A 31 8.92 7.36 8.89
C GLU A 31 9.58 8.21 7.80
N LYS A 32 10.70 7.74 7.24
CA LYS A 32 11.45 8.44 6.19
C LYS A 32 11.12 7.95 4.79
N PHE A 33 10.37 6.86 4.66
CA PHE A 33 9.96 6.32 3.36
C PHE A 33 8.80 7.14 2.78
N ASP A 34 8.80 7.25 1.46
CA ASP A 34 7.66 7.80 0.73
C ASP A 34 6.52 6.78 0.65
N LEU A 35 5.35 7.26 0.22
CA LEU A 35 4.16 6.42 0.08
C LEU A 35 4.39 5.25 -0.89
N ASP A 36 5.13 5.49 -1.98
CA ASP A 36 5.45 4.47 -2.98
C ASP A 36 6.17 3.27 -2.35
N THR A 37 7.22 3.54 -1.58
CA THR A 37 7.99 2.53 -0.85
C THR A 37 7.14 1.83 0.22
N LEU A 38 6.32 2.58 0.96
CA LEU A 38 5.45 2.01 2.00
C LEU A 38 4.40 1.06 1.40
N PHE A 39 3.76 1.45 0.30
CA PHE A 39 2.82 0.58 -0.41
C PHE A 39 3.54 -0.62 -1.03
N PHE A 40 4.74 -0.44 -1.59
CA PHE A 40 5.56 -1.54 -2.09
C PHE A 40 5.81 -2.59 -1.02
N ILE A 41 6.29 -2.17 0.15
CA ILE A 41 6.53 -3.08 1.28
C ILE A 41 5.23 -3.76 1.70
N PHE A 42 4.13 -3.00 1.84
CA PHE A 42 2.84 -3.55 2.27
C PHE A 42 2.30 -4.64 1.34
N TYR A 43 2.37 -4.43 0.02
CA TYR A 43 1.80 -5.35 -0.97
C TYR A 43 2.73 -6.51 -1.33
N TYR A 44 4.05 -6.31 -1.35
CA TYR A 44 5.01 -7.30 -1.84
C TYR A 44 5.80 -8.04 -0.74
N GLN A 45 5.75 -7.58 0.51
CA GLN A 45 6.38 -8.28 1.66
C GLN A 45 5.34 -8.81 2.65
N GLN A 46 4.28 -9.44 2.16
CA GLN A 46 3.18 -9.93 3.00
C GLN A 46 3.65 -10.96 4.03
N GLY A 47 3.14 -10.85 5.26
CA GLY A 47 3.45 -11.73 6.39
C GLY A 47 4.79 -11.44 7.07
N THR A 48 5.44 -10.31 6.75
CA THR A 48 6.72 -9.90 7.36
C THR A 48 6.52 -8.81 8.41
N TYR A 49 7.53 -8.63 9.27
CA TYR A 49 7.55 -7.51 10.21
C TYR A 49 7.61 -6.16 9.49
N GLN A 50 8.26 -6.10 8.32
CA GLN A 50 8.33 -4.91 7.47
C GLN A 50 6.95 -4.47 6.96
N GLN A 51 6.07 -5.41 6.61
CA GLN A 51 4.68 -5.09 6.26
C GLN A 51 3.96 -4.41 7.44
N PHE A 52 4.15 -4.92 8.66
CA PHE A 52 3.58 -4.30 9.87
C PHE A 52 4.11 -2.88 10.10
N LEU A 53 5.41 -2.67 9.95
CA LEU A 53 6.01 -1.34 10.09
C LEU A 53 5.48 -0.37 9.01
N ALA A 54 5.35 -0.81 7.77
CA ALA A 54 4.76 0.00 6.69
C ALA A 54 3.29 0.33 6.95
N ALA A 55 2.50 -0.64 7.42
CA ALA A 55 1.09 -0.44 7.78
C ALA A 55 0.93 0.57 8.93
N ASN A 56 1.78 0.50 9.97
CA ASN A 56 1.76 1.46 11.06
C ASN A 56 2.06 2.88 10.57
N GLU A 57 3.05 3.02 9.70
CA GLU A 57 3.41 4.32 9.15
C GLU A 57 2.30 4.89 8.25
N LEU A 58 1.68 4.06 7.40
CA LEU A 58 0.50 4.45 6.62
C LEU A 58 -0.64 4.92 7.53
N LYS A 59 -0.94 4.20 8.62
CA LYS A 59 -1.96 4.57 9.61
C LYS A 59 -1.63 5.92 10.29
N ARG A 60 -0.36 6.16 10.61
CA ARG A 60 0.17 7.43 11.17
C ARG A 60 -0.02 8.59 10.19
N GLN A 61 0.12 8.34 8.90
CA GLN A 61 -0.15 9.29 7.81
C GLN A 61 -1.66 9.35 7.42
N SER A 62 -2.56 8.93 8.31
CA SER A 62 -4.02 8.97 8.11
C SER A 62 -4.56 8.11 6.95
N TRP A 63 -3.81 7.11 6.51
CA TRP A 63 -4.35 6.08 5.62
C TRP A 63 -5.14 5.03 6.41
N ARG A 64 -6.20 4.50 5.82
CA ARG A 64 -7.08 3.48 6.38
C ARG A 64 -7.24 2.34 5.38
N PHE A 65 -7.00 1.11 5.84
CA PHE A 65 -7.09 -0.06 4.98
C PHE A 65 -8.54 -0.55 4.90
N HIS A 66 -9.02 -0.81 3.68
CA HIS A 66 -10.38 -1.27 3.41
C HIS A 66 -10.37 -2.76 3.06
N LYS A 67 -10.75 -3.62 4.02
CA LYS A 67 -10.62 -5.09 3.94
C LYS A 67 -11.30 -5.74 2.73
N LYS A 68 -12.39 -5.15 2.22
CA LYS A 68 -13.08 -5.66 1.01
C LYS A 68 -12.36 -5.35 -0.30
N TYR A 69 -11.74 -4.17 -0.41
CA TYR A 69 -11.06 -3.74 -1.63
C TYR A 69 -9.55 -4.00 -1.56
N LEU A 70 -9.05 -4.38 -0.38
CA LEU A 70 -7.65 -4.64 -0.11
C LEU A 70 -6.76 -3.45 -0.52
N THR A 71 -7.26 -2.24 -0.30
CA THR A 71 -6.52 -1.01 -0.56
C THR A 71 -6.68 0.04 0.53
N TRP A 72 -5.73 0.97 0.54
CA TRP A 72 -5.64 2.08 1.47
C TRP A 72 -6.34 3.30 0.91
N PHE A 73 -7.12 3.95 1.78
CA PHE A 73 -7.82 5.19 1.52
C PHE A 73 -7.37 6.29 2.48
N GLN A 74 -7.35 7.52 2.02
CA GLN A 74 -7.16 8.72 2.82
C GLN A 74 -8.25 9.71 2.44
N ARG A 75 -8.83 10.42 3.43
CA ARG A 75 -9.79 11.48 3.17
C ARG A 75 -9.12 12.60 2.36
N HIS A 76 -9.69 12.96 1.21
CA HIS A 76 -9.21 14.11 0.41
C HIS A 76 -9.73 15.44 0.99
N GLU A 77 -10.93 15.39 1.56
CA GLU A 77 -11.63 16.46 2.26
C GLU A 77 -12.49 15.85 3.38
N GLU A 78 -13.10 16.70 4.21
CA GLU A 78 -14.04 16.23 5.24
C GLU A 78 -15.24 15.50 4.59
N PRO A 79 -15.64 14.31 5.08
CA PRO A 79 -16.75 13.58 4.51
C PRO A 79 -18.05 14.38 4.61
N LYS A 80 -18.87 14.31 3.57
CA LYS A 80 -20.18 14.99 3.50
C LYS A 80 -21.21 14.35 4.41
N ILE A 81 -21.10 13.04 4.63
CA ILE A 81 -21.98 12.26 5.50
C ILE A 81 -21.12 11.41 6.42
N THR A 82 -21.47 11.38 7.69
CA THR A 82 -20.87 10.49 8.69
C THR A 82 -22.00 9.94 9.56
N THR A 83 -22.09 8.61 9.64
CA THR A 83 -23.00 7.89 10.53
C THR A 83 -22.19 6.95 11.43
N ASP A 84 -22.85 6.14 12.25
CA ASP A 84 -22.17 5.12 13.07
C ASP A 84 -21.73 3.91 12.23
N GLU A 85 -22.28 3.74 11.01
CA GLU A 85 -22.03 2.59 10.14
C GLU A 85 -21.11 2.91 8.96
N PHE A 86 -21.13 4.15 8.46
CA PHE A 86 -20.33 4.55 7.30
C PHE A 86 -20.01 6.04 7.26
N GLU A 87 -19.10 6.40 6.37
CA GLU A 87 -18.89 7.78 5.94
C GLU A 87 -18.90 7.87 4.41
N GLN A 88 -19.38 9.00 3.88
CA GLN A 88 -19.40 9.28 2.44
C GLN A 88 -18.66 10.58 2.14
N GLY A 89 -17.75 10.54 1.18
CA GLY A 89 -16.97 11.73 0.81
C GLY A 89 -16.01 11.49 -0.36
N THR A 90 -15.10 12.43 -0.55
CA THR A 90 -14.03 12.31 -1.55
C THR A 90 -12.79 11.71 -0.90
N TYR A 91 -12.28 10.63 -1.49
CA TYR A 91 -11.10 9.92 -0.99
C TYR A 91 -10.01 9.83 -2.05
N VAL A 92 -8.76 9.84 -1.59
CA VAL A 92 -7.62 9.34 -2.35
C VAL A 92 -7.43 7.87 -1.99
N TYR A 93 -7.20 7.01 -2.97
CA TYR A 93 -6.84 5.61 -2.75
C TYR A 93 -5.66 5.20 -3.61
N PHE A 94 -4.94 4.14 -3.19
CA PHE A 94 -3.83 3.60 -3.97
C PHE A 94 -4.28 2.45 -4.87
N ASP A 95 -4.19 2.62 -6.18
CA ASP A 95 -4.51 1.57 -7.14
C ASP A 95 -3.30 0.64 -7.31
N TYR A 96 -3.20 -0.40 -6.48
CA TYR A 96 -2.07 -1.33 -6.53
C TYR A 96 -2.13 -2.35 -7.68
N HIS A 97 -3.24 -2.40 -8.43
CA HIS A 97 -3.42 -3.38 -9.51
C HIS A 97 -2.72 -2.90 -10.78
N LEU A 98 -1.53 -3.42 -11.04
CA LEU A 98 -0.89 -3.31 -12.35
C LEU A 98 -1.71 -4.11 -13.38
N LYS A 99 -2.34 -3.41 -14.32
CA LYS A 99 -2.99 -3.97 -15.49
C LYS A 99 -2.10 -3.74 -16.71
N ALA A 100 -1.61 -4.83 -17.28
CA ALA A 100 -1.11 -4.84 -18.64
C ALA A 100 -2.33 -5.04 -19.56
N ASP A 101 -2.74 -3.98 -20.25
CA ASP A 101 -3.82 -4.09 -21.23
C ASP A 101 -3.32 -4.91 -22.43
N SER A 102 -3.70 -6.18 -22.45
CA SER A 102 -3.64 -7.11 -23.59
C SER A 102 -2.42 -6.99 -24.51
N ALA A 103 -1.32 -7.69 -24.22
CA ALA A 103 -0.19 -8.07 -25.11
C ALA A 103 0.50 -7.03 -26.03
N ASN A 104 -0.10 -5.86 -26.29
CA ASN A 104 0.22 -4.90 -27.35
C ASN A 104 0.07 -3.43 -26.88
N SER A 105 -0.31 -3.17 -25.62
CA SER A 105 -0.27 -1.83 -25.04
C SER A 105 0.96 -1.69 -24.15
N SER A 106 1.83 -0.71 -24.46
CA SER A 106 2.98 -0.31 -23.64
C SER A 106 2.57 0.45 -22.38
N GLN A 107 1.28 0.65 -22.15
CA GLN A 107 0.77 1.45 -21.06
C GLN A 107 0.25 0.55 -19.94
N GLU A 108 1.08 0.36 -18.93
CA GLU A 108 0.69 -0.24 -17.66
C GLU A 108 -0.21 0.75 -16.91
N TYR A 109 -1.42 0.34 -16.57
CA TYR A 109 -2.32 1.14 -15.72
C TYR A 109 -2.33 0.56 -14.30
N GLY A 110 -2.08 1.41 -13.30
CA GLY A 110 -2.03 1.02 -11.90
C GLY A 110 -0.83 1.63 -11.19
N TRP A 111 -0.52 1.13 -10.00
CA TRP A 111 0.53 1.60 -9.11
C TRP A 111 0.55 3.13 -8.94
N CYS A 112 -0.62 3.71 -8.64
CA CYS A 112 -0.76 5.16 -8.53
C CYS A 112 -1.89 5.57 -7.58
N GLN A 113 -1.84 6.81 -7.11
CA GLN A 113 -2.94 7.40 -6.36
C GLN A 113 -4.08 7.82 -7.29
N ARG A 114 -5.32 7.58 -6.86
CA ARG A 114 -6.53 7.98 -7.58
C ARG A 114 -7.50 8.66 -6.64
N VAL A 115 -8.28 9.59 -7.17
CA VAL A 115 -9.35 10.28 -6.43
C VAL A 115 -10.68 9.63 -6.76
N LYS A 116 -11.49 9.35 -5.73
CA LYS A 116 -12.85 8.84 -5.83
C LYS A 116 -13.80 9.75 -5.06
N SER A 117 -14.67 10.45 -5.80
CA SER A 117 -15.75 11.24 -5.25
C SER A 117 -16.92 10.36 -4.81
N GLU A 118 -17.69 10.82 -3.82
CA GLU A 118 -18.91 10.16 -3.31
C GLU A 118 -18.68 8.68 -2.94
N PHE A 119 -17.49 8.36 -2.44
CA PHE A 119 -17.18 7.01 -1.97
C PHE A 119 -17.81 6.80 -0.60
N VAL A 120 -18.53 5.69 -0.45
CA VAL A 120 -19.09 5.22 0.83
C VAL A 120 -18.12 4.24 1.47
N PHE A 121 -17.43 4.69 2.51
CA PHE A 121 -16.58 3.86 3.34
C PHE A 121 -17.42 3.25 4.47
N GLN A 122 -17.76 1.96 4.35
CA GLN A 122 -18.46 1.24 5.42
C GLN A 122 -17.47 0.82 6.51
N TYR A 123 -17.74 1.16 7.77
CA TYR A 123 -16.83 0.86 8.88
C TYR A 123 -16.68 -0.62 9.17
N GLU A 124 -17.61 -1.47 8.73
CA GLU A 124 -17.45 -2.94 8.78
C GLU A 124 -16.17 -3.40 8.02
N TYR A 125 -15.81 -2.68 6.95
CA TYR A 125 -14.61 -2.96 6.16
C TYR A 125 -13.37 -2.21 6.64
N LEU A 126 -13.47 -1.38 7.68
CA LEU A 126 -12.29 -0.80 8.32
C LEU A 126 -11.50 -1.88 9.07
N GLU A 127 -10.19 -1.92 8.88
CA GLU A 127 -9.27 -2.71 9.70
C GLU A 127 -8.93 -2.01 11.02
#